data_AF-A0A418X474-F1
#
_entry.id   AF-A0A418X474-F1
#
_cell.length_a   1.000
_cell.length_b   1.000
_cell.length_c   1.000
_cell.angle_alpha   90.00
_cell.angle_beta   90.00
_cell.angle_gamma   90.00
#
_symmetry.space_group_name_H-M   'P 1'
#
loop_
_entity.id
_entity.type
_entity.pdbx_description
1 polymer ?
#
loop_
_entity_poly.entity_id
_entity_poly.type
_entity_poly.pdbx_seq_one_letter_code
_entity_poly.pdbx_strand_id
1 'polypeptide(L)'
;MQSNLAIVEEMMRLAAYLDAPTDFSCSNRECSHFGLPQTEEKRRYVKFGKTKSGIPRFKCLACGKVASVGQAKATQRQRITHKNRDIFMLLVNKSPLRRISAVTGLTMQTVFRKIDFIYQQCQRFAGDRERQLTEHDLNTRYICVDRQNHIVNWASRKDRRNVALQAIGSADLESGYVFGMHLNFDGELDPELVAEDMMRFGDHHLAQPFRRYARVWLERDYAEAASRNKSDSARKRALRQTKKDGKDALSAEIVATYEVALEREDIEASHAPSAEETVPRAGMQVHEQVSMNAHIQLVSRLLYRAKKLRFFMDQESGLRAAVMAAVGDRIKARTADAFYVKVMKESTVDAKRQATKVAKERFESAKTAYPGLSDHEMKMLLVKEEMQRMASIGKWNDRWLSQPTTHYDGTGQASLLAHRHGRLR
;
A
#
# COMPACT_ATOMS: atom_id res chain seq x y z
N MET A 1 -18.00 8.44 4.96
CA MET A 1 -18.55 7.09 4.68
C MET A 1 -17.95 6.63 3.36
N GLN A 2 -17.26 5.49 3.33
CA GLN A 2 -16.64 4.98 2.10
C GLN A 2 -17.55 3.97 1.40
N SER A 3 -17.38 3.83 0.08
CA SER A 3 -18.08 2.81 -0.70
C SER A 3 -17.41 1.45 -0.55
N ASN A 4 -18.15 0.45 -0.09
CA ASN A 4 -17.64 -0.93 -0.03
C ASN A 4 -17.30 -1.46 -1.43
N LEU A 5 -18.09 -1.07 -2.44
CA LEU A 5 -17.83 -1.44 -3.83
C LEU A 5 -16.48 -0.89 -4.30
N ALA A 6 -16.23 0.41 -4.07
CA ALA A 6 -14.97 1.06 -4.45
C ALA A 6 -13.74 0.35 -3.84
N ILE A 7 -13.82 -0.04 -2.57
CA ILE A 7 -12.74 -0.75 -1.88
C ILE A 7 -12.51 -2.13 -2.49
N VAL A 8 -13.59 -2.87 -2.79
CA VAL A 8 -13.49 -4.21 -3.39
C VAL A 8 -12.91 -4.14 -4.81
N GLU A 9 -13.40 -3.22 -5.64
CA GLU A 9 -12.88 -3.01 -7.01
C GLU A 9 -11.38 -2.67 -6.99
N GLU A 10 -10.99 -1.73 -6.13
CA GLU A 10 -9.59 -1.35 -6.00
C GLU A 10 -8.74 -2.53 -5.49
N MET A 11 -9.21 -3.27 -4.49
CA MET A 11 -8.52 -4.45 -3.98
C MET A 11 -8.37 -5.52 -5.07
N MET A 12 -9.40 -5.76 -5.89
CA MET A 12 -9.32 -6.68 -7.03
C MET A 12 -8.29 -6.22 -8.06
N ARG A 13 -8.26 -4.92 -8.38
CA ARG A 13 -7.24 -4.33 -9.27
C ARG A 13 -5.83 -4.54 -8.73
N LEU A 14 -5.62 -4.25 -7.44
CA LEU A 14 -4.32 -4.46 -6.80
C LEU A 14 -3.94 -5.94 -6.75
N ALA A 15 -4.91 -6.84 -6.57
CA ALA A 15 -4.70 -8.28 -6.49
C ALA A 15 -4.57 -8.99 -7.85
N ALA A 16 -4.83 -8.32 -8.98
CA ALA A 16 -4.92 -8.94 -10.29
C ALA A 16 -3.67 -9.76 -10.71
N TYR A 17 -2.49 -9.42 -10.20
CA TYR A 17 -1.27 -10.19 -10.46
C TYR A 17 -1.25 -11.58 -9.78
N LEU A 18 -2.10 -11.80 -8.77
CA LEU A 18 -2.29 -13.08 -8.09
C LEU A 18 -3.17 -14.04 -8.88
N ASP A 19 -3.87 -13.59 -9.92
CA ASP A 19 -4.66 -14.47 -10.76
C ASP A 19 -3.74 -15.51 -11.42
N ALA A 20 -4.11 -16.78 -11.25
CA ALA A 20 -3.38 -17.88 -11.87
C ALA A 20 -3.49 -17.76 -13.41
N PRO A 21 -2.44 -18.11 -14.16
CA PRO A 21 -2.55 -18.25 -15.61
C PRO A 21 -3.71 -19.21 -15.92
N THR A 22 -4.69 -18.78 -16.71
CA THR A 22 -5.85 -19.60 -17.05
C THR A 22 -5.41 -20.95 -17.60
N ASP A 23 -5.82 -22.01 -16.90
CA ASP A 23 -5.70 -23.37 -17.39
C ASP A 23 -6.51 -23.55 -18.67
N PHE A 24 -6.10 -24.51 -19.49
CA PHE A 24 -6.82 -24.78 -20.72
C PHE A 24 -8.19 -25.38 -20.45
N SER A 25 -9.22 -24.78 -21.04
CA SER A 25 -10.56 -25.35 -21.12
C SER A 25 -11.05 -25.34 -22.56
N CYS A 26 -12.02 -26.21 -22.87
CA CYS A 26 -12.63 -26.21 -24.18
C CYS A 26 -13.38 -24.88 -24.41
N SER A 27 -13.04 -24.17 -25.50
CA SER A 27 -13.69 -22.90 -25.88
C SER A 27 -14.90 -23.07 -26.80
N ASN A 28 -15.36 -24.30 -27.05
CA ASN A 28 -16.57 -24.54 -27.83
C ASN A 28 -17.78 -24.51 -26.90
N ARG A 29 -18.65 -23.50 -27.03
CA ARG A 29 -19.83 -23.28 -26.16
C ARG A 29 -20.85 -24.42 -26.20
N GLU A 30 -20.88 -25.19 -27.29
CA GLU A 30 -21.80 -26.32 -27.49
C GLU A 30 -21.20 -27.66 -27.04
N CYS A 31 -19.95 -27.67 -26.56
CA CYS A 31 -19.28 -28.88 -26.12
C CYS A 31 -19.65 -29.21 -24.67
N SER A 32 -19.86 -30.49 -24.36
CA SER A 32 -20.06 -30.97 -22.98
C SER A 32 -18.86 -30.70 -22.05
N HIS A 33 -17.69 -30.38 -22.63
CA HIS A 33 -16.47 -30.02 -21.90
C HIS A 33 -16.20 -28.51 -21.89
N PHE A 34 -17.17 -27.68 -22.30
CA PHE A 34 -17.01 -26.22 -22.28
C PHE A 34 -16.69 -25.70 -20.88
N GLY A 35 -15.66 -24.85 -20.77
CA GLY A 35 -15.29 -24.20 -19.51
C GLY A 35 -14.65 -25.11 -18.45
N LEU A 36 -14.57 -26.43 -18.66
CA LEU A 36 -13.96 -27.36 -17.71
C LEU A 36 -12.42 -27.32 -17.79
N PRO A 37 -11.68 -26.96 -16.73
CA PRO A 37 -10.23 -26.85 -16.75
C PRO A 37 -9.52 -28.19 -16.95
N GLN A 38 -8.46 -28.21 -17.76
CA GLN A 38 -7.68 -29.41 -18.05
C GLN A 38 -6.92 -29.96 -16.83
N THR A 39 -6.55 -29.10 -15.89
CA THR A 39 -5.83 -29.45 -14.65
C THR A 39 -6.69 -30.25 -13.70
N GLU A 40 -7.95 -29.89 -13.56
CA GLU A 40 -8.96 -30.59 -12.74
C GLU A 40 -9.49 -31.84 -13.45
N GLU A 41 -9.75 -31.74 -14.75
CA GLU A 41 -10.44 -32.78 -15.53
C GLU A 41 -9.54 -33.41 -16.60
N LYS A 42 -8.37 -33.93 -16.16
CA LYS A 42 -7.30 -34.45 -17.04
C LYS A 42 -7.77 -35.50 -18.06
N ARG A 43 -8.76 -36.32 -17.70
CA ARG A 43 -9.28 -37.41 -18.56
C ARG A 43 -10.04 -36.91 -19.78
N ARG A 44 -10.47 -35.65 -19.80
CA ARG A 44 -11.27 -35.04 -20.88
C ARG A 44 -10.44 -34.48 -22.02
N TYR A 45 -9.12 -34.44 -21.84
CA TYR A 45 -8.17 -33.80 -22.73
C TYR A 45 -6.95 -34.68 -22.95
N VAL A 46 -6.39 -34.67 -24.16
CA VAL A 46 -5.16 -35.41 -24.49
C VAL A 46 -4.09 -34.46 -25.00
N LYS A 47 -2.83 -34.71 -24.65
CA LYS A 47 -1.68 -33.97 -25.19
C LYS A 47 -1.60 -34.19 -26.71
N PHE A 48 -1.47 -33.11 -27.47
CA PHE A 48 -1.47 -33.08 -28.94
C PHE A 48 -0.20 -32.40 -29.49
N GLY A 49 0.95 -32.91 -29.05
CA GLY A 49 2.27 -32.38 -29.42
C GLY A 49 2.52 -30.95 -28.95
N LYS A 50 3.43 -30.25 -29.63
CA LYS A 50 3.80 -28.87 -29.33
C LYS A 50 3.66 -27.98 -30.58
N THR A 51 3.47 -26.68 -30.40
CA THR A 51 3.59 -25.70 -31.49
C THR A 51 5.04 -25.60 -31.96
N LYS A 52 5.30 -24.95 -33.11
CA LYS A 52 6.66 -24.62 -33.58
C LYS A 52 7.48 -23.85 -32.53
N SER A 53 6.81 -23.19 -31.59
CA SER A 53 7.41 -22.41 -30.51
C SER A 53 7.58 -23.20 -29.20
N GLY A 54 7.31 -24.52 -29.21
CA GLY A 54 7.49 -25.41 -28.07
C GLY A 54 6.33 -25.43 -27.07
N ILE A 55 5.22 -24.71 -27.34
CA ILE A 55 4.06 -24.64 -26.44
C ILE A 55 3.27 -25.96 -26.56
N PRO A 56 2.98 -26.67 -25.45
CA PRO A 56 2.19 -27.89 -25.53
C PRO A 56 0.78 -27.58 -26.01
N ARG A 57 0.23 -28.44 -26.86
CA ARG A 57 -1.16 -28.37 -27.32
C ARG A 57 -1.96 -29.48 -26.67
N PHE A 58 -3.23 -29.22 -26.42
CA PHE A 58 -4.17 -30.21 -25.91
C PHE A 58 -5.38 -30.26 -26.82
N LYS A 59 -5.90 -31.47 -27.02
CA LYS A 59 -7.09 -31.77 -27.80
C LYS A 59 -8.21 -32.17 -26.85
N CYS A 60 -9.38 -31.56 -27.00
CA CYS A 60 -10.60 -31.98 -26.32
C CYS A 60 -11.07 -33.33 -26.89
N LEU A 61 -11.37 -34.30 -26.03
CA LEU A 61 -11.83 -35.62 -26.47
C LEU A 61 -13.30 -35.66 -26.91
N ALA A 62 -14.13 -34.68 -26.50
CA ALA A 62 -15.54 -34.61 -26.90
C ALA A 62 -15.74 -33.98 -28.28
N CYS A 63 -15.21 -32.76 -28.51
CA CYS A 63 -15.40 -32.04 -29.79
C CYS A 63 -14.15 -32.01 -30.69
N GLY A 64 -13.03 -32.60 -30.27
CA GLY A 64 -11.80 -32.63 -31.05
C GLY A 64 -11.03 -31.31 -31.16
N LYS A 65 -11.53 -30.21 -30.58
CA LYS A 65 -10.89 -28.88 -30.65
C LYS A 65 -9.51 -28.90 -29.98
N VAL A 66 -8.53 -28.32 -30.66
CA VAL A 66 -7.14 -28.23 -30.19
C VAL A 66 -6.84 -26.80 -29.80
N ALA A 67 -6.25 -26.59 -28.62
CA ALA A 67 -5.64 -25.30 -28.27
C ALA A 67 -4.25 -25.48 -27.69
N SER A 68 -3.47 -24.40 -27.72
CA SER A 68 -2.16 -24.35 -27.07
C SER A 68 -2.34 -23.98 -25.60
N VAL A 69 -1.60 -24.64 -24.72
CA VAL A 69 -1.75 -24.53 -23.27
C VAL A 69 -0.44 -24.09 -22.68
N GLY A 70 -0.50 -23.09 -21.81
CA GLY A 70 0.69 -22.40 -21.34
C GLY A 70 1.10 -21.27 -22.26
N GLN A 71 1.89 -20.36 -21.71
CA GLN A 71 2.36 -19.20 -22.44
C GLN A 71 3.55 -19.57 -23.32
N ALA A 72 3.59 -18.98 -24.51
CA ALA A 72 4.82 -18.72 -25.23
C ALA A 72 5.95 -18.32 -24.27
N LYS A 73 7.22 -18.62 -24.58
CA LYS A 73 8.34 -17.99 -23.86
C LYS A 73 8.05 -16.48 -23.82
N ALA A 74 8.13 -15.84 -22.66
CA ALA A 74 7.72 -14.43 -22.54
C ALA A 74 8.48 -13.51 -23.51
N THR A 75 9.69 -13.92 -23.89
CA THR A 75 10.54 -13.26 -24.88
C THR A 75 10.28 -13.67 -26.34
N GLN A 76 9.30 -14.52 -26.59
CA GLN A 76 8.97 -14.99 -27.93
C GLN A 76 8.58 -13.80 -28.81
N ARG A 77 9.18 -13.71 -30.02
CA ARG A 77 9.10 -12.58 -30.97
C ARG A 77 9.89 -11.33 -30.58
N GLN A 78 10.53 -11.27 -29.42
CA GLN A 78 11.47 -10.19 -29.13
C GLN A 78 12.80 -10.46 -29.84
N ARG A 79 13.24 -9.53 -30.70
CA ARG A 79 14.51 -9.63 -31.43
C ARG A 79 15.74 -9.35 -30.56
N ILE A 80 15.60 -8.45 -29.57
CA ILE A 80 16.72 -7.95 -28.74
C ILE A 80 16.38 -8.16 -27.25
N THR A 81 16.52 -9.39 -26.77
CA THR A 81 16.13 -9.80 -25.42
C THR A 81 17.16 -9.41 -24.35
N HIS A 82 18.45 -9.41 -24.68
CA HIS A 82 19.53 -9.07 -23.74
C HIS A 82 19.37 -7.66 -23.14
N LYS A 83 18.84 -6.70 -23.92
CA LYS A 83 18.55 -5.34 -23.45
C LYS A 83 17.47 -5.25 -22.37
N ASN A 84 16.65 -6.29 -22.17
CA ASN A 84 15.67 -6.29 -21.07
C ASN A 84 16.38 -6.27 -19.71
N ARG A 85 17.48 -7.03 -19.57
CA ARG A 85 18.30 -7.03 -18.36
C ARG A 85 18.94 -5.66 -18.12
N ASP A 86 19.53 -5.08 -19.16
CA ASP A 86 20.17 -3.76 -19.08
C ASP A 86 19.18 -2.70 -18.61
N ILE A 87 18.00 -2.63 -19.25
CA ILE A 87 16.94 -1.68 -18.88
C ILE A 87 16.49 -1.93 -17.44
N PHE A 88 16.25 -3.18 -17.05
CA PHE A 88 15.81 -3.49 -15.70
C PHE A 88 16.82 -3.04 -14.64
N MET A 89 18.10 -3.35 -14.83
CA MET A 89 19.17 -2.92 -13.91
C MET A 89 19.29 -1.40 -13.86
N LEU A 90 19.16 -0.70 -15.00
CA LEU A 90 19.22 0.75 -15.04
C LEU A 90 18.03 1.40 -14.30
N LEU A 91 16.83 0.83 -14.42
CA LEU A 91 15.63 1.29 -13.70
C LEU A 91 15.80 1.13 -12.18
N VAL A 92 16.25 -0.04 -11.72
CA VAL A 92 16.51 -0.31 -10.29
C VAL A 92 17.57 0.65 -9.74
N ASN A 93 18.57 1.00 -10.55
CA ASN A 93 19.59 2.00 -10.23
C ASN A 93 19.13 3.46 -10.45
N LYS A 94 17.83 3.71 -10.59
CA LYS A 94 17.22 5.05 -10.70
C LYS A 94 17.76 5.89 -11.88
N SER A 95 18.17 5.24 -12.97
CA SER A 95 18.65 5.94 -14.16
C SER A 95 17.49 6.67 -14.86
N PRO A 96 17.64 7.96 -15.24
CA PRO A 96 16.62 8.67 -16.01
C PRO A 96 16.33 8.00 -17.35
N LEU A 97 15.07 7.96 -17.79
CA LEU A 97 14.65 7.25 -19.01
C LEU A 97 15.42 7.67 -20.27
N ARG A 98 15.72 8.96 -20.42
CA ARG A 98 16.55 9.47 -21.53
C ARG A 98 17.98 8.91 -21.50
N ARG A 99 18.56 8.75 -20.31
CA ARG A 99 19.88 8.11 -20.12
C ARG A 99 19.79 6.61 -20.43
N ILE A 100 18.71 5.94 -20.05
CA ILE A 100 18.47 4.53 -20.42
C ILE A 100 18.43 4.38 -21.94
N SER A 101 17.68 5.23 -22.63
CA SER A 101 17.61 5.25 -24.10
C SER A 101 19.00 5.44 -24.72
N ALA A 102 19.78 6.42 -24.24
CA ALA A 102 21.14 6.68 -24.73
C ALA A 102 22.11 5.51 -24.50
N VAL A 103 22.16 4.97 -23.28
CA VAL A 103 23.06 3.85 -22.91
C VAL A 103 22.72 2.57 -23.65
N THR A 104 21.42 2.30 -23.85
CA THR A 104 20.97 1.06 -24.49
C THR A 104 20.95 1.15 -26.02
N GLY A 105 21.04 2.37 -26.59
CA GLY A 105 20.89 2.63 -28.02
C GLY A 105 19.46 2.43 -28.54
N LEU A 106 18.45 2.44 -27.66
CA LEU A 106 17.06 2.16 -28.01
C LEU A 106 16.23 3.44 -28.12
N THR A 107 15.25 3.46 -29.02
CA THR A 107 14.27 4.55 -29.08
C THR A 107 13.42 4.58 -27.80
N MET A 108 12.95 5.77 -27.41
CA MET A 108 12.09 5.94 -26.22
C MET A 108 10.85 5.03 -26.26
N GLN A 109 10.19 4.92 -27.41
CA GLN A 109 9.04 4.02 -27.57
C GLN A 109 9.39 2.55 -27.30
N THR A 110 10.60 2.11 -27.70
CA THR A 110 11.07 0.75 -27.42
C THR A 110 11.42 0.56 -25.95
N VAL A 111 11.98 1.58 -25.29
CA VAL A 111 12.22 1.58 -23.84
C VAL A 111 10.90 1.41 -23.09
N PHE A 112 9.85 2.18 -23.42
CA PHE A 112 8.52 2.04 -22.80
C PHE A 112 7.93 0.64 -22.98
N ARG A 113 7.88 0.12 -24.21
CA ARG A 113 7.40 -1.26 -24.45
C ARG A 113 8.16 -2.32 -23.64
N LYS A 114 9.46 -2.11 -23.41
CA LYS A 114 10.28 -3.01 -22.60
C LYS A 114 10.01 -2.84 -21.10
N ILE A 115 9.70 -1.63 -20.63
CA ILE A 115 9.22 -1.37 -19.27
C ILE A 115 7.91 -2.13 -19.03
N ASP A 116 6.95 -2.06 -19.95
CA ASP A 116 5.68 -2.79 -19.83
C ASP A 116 5.90 -4.30 -19.76
N PHE A 117 6.80 -4.82 -20.62
CA PHE A 117 7.19 -6.23 -20.59
C PHE A 117 7.81 -6.63 -19.24
N ILE A 118 8.75 -5.82 -18.72
CA ILE A 118 9.42 -6.05 -17.44
C ILE A 118 8.39 -6.02 -16.30
N TYR A 119 7.50 -5.03 -16.28
CA TYR A 119 6.42 -4.91 -15.31
C TYR A 119 5.56 -6.19 -15.26
N GLN A 120 5.13 -6.68 -16.43
CA GLN A 120 4.38 -7.95 -16.51
C GLN A 120 5.18 -9.14 -15.98
N GLN A 121 6.51 -9.18 -16.20
CA GLN A 121 7.35 -10.25 -15.65
C GLN A 121 7.50 -10.14 -14.13
N CYS A 122 7.64 -8.93 -13.59
CA CYS A 122 7.69 -8.67 -12.15
C CYS A 122 6.38 -9.08 -11.47
N GLN A 123 5.23 -8.72 -12.05
CA GLN A 123 3.91 -9.12 -11.56
C GLN A 123 3.76 -10.64 -11.51
N ARG A 124 4.14 -11.35 -12.57
CA ARG A 124 4.09 -12.82 -12.60
C ARG A 124 5.01 -13.44 -11.55
N PHE A 125 6.24 -12.94 -11.46
CA PHE A 125 7.22 -13.41 -10.49
C PHE A 125 6.74 -13.24 -9.04
N ALA A 126 6.16 -12.08 -8.72
CA ALA A 126 5.57 -11.80 -7.41
C ALA A 126 4.35 -12.69 -7.18
N GLY A 127 3.42 -12.73 -8.14
CA GLY A 127 2.19 -13.52 -8.05
C GLY A 127 2.45 -15.01 -7.83
N ASP A 128 3.41 -15.60 -8.55
CA ASP A 128 3.81 -17.00 -8.38
C ASP A 128 4.27 -17.32 -6.94
N ARG A 129 4.98 -16.38 -6.29
CA ARG A 129 5.49 -16.56 -4.92
C ARG A 129 4.44 -16.26 -3.88
N GLU A 130 3.71 -15.16 -4.05
CA GLU A 130 2.74 -14.70 -3.08
C GLU A 130 1.51 -15.61 -3.02
N ARG A 131 1.15 -16.27 -4.12
CA ARG A 131 0.19 -17.38 -4.09
C ARG A 131 0.58 -18.47 -3.10
N GLN A 132 1.87 -18.81 -3.00
CA GLN A 132 2.37 -19.85 -2.10
C GLN A 132 2.32 -19.44 -0.63
N LEU A 133 2.24 -18.14 -0.29
CA LEU A 133 2.08 -17.70 1.10
C LEU A 133 0.80 -18.25 1.73
N THR A 134 -0.20 -18.54 0.89
CA THR A 134 -1.45 -19.18 1.31
C THR A 134 -1.29 -20.63 1.72
N GLU A 135 -0.16 -21.27 1.42
CA GLU A 135 0.10 -22.69 1.65
C GLU A 135 0.96 -22.94 2.91
N HIS A 136 1.64 -21.92 3.42
CA HIS A 136 2.59 -22.05 4.52
C HIS A 136 2.11 -21.42 5.83
N ASP A 137 2.53 -21.99 6.96
CA ASP A 137 2.39 -21.34 8.27
C ASP A 137 3.37 -20.18 8.37
N LEU A 138 2.83 -18.96 8.48
CA LEU A 138 3.64 -17.74 8.50
C LEU A 138 4.06 -17.33 9.91
N ASN A 139 3.69 -18.09 10.96
CA ASN A 139 3.95 -17.74 12.36
C ASN A 139 3.48 -16.30 12.68
N THR A 140 4.18 -15.60 13.58
CA THR A 140 3.93 -14.18 13.85
C THR A 140 4.61 -13.33 12.79
N ARG A 141 3.91 -12.33 12.26
CA ARG A 141 4.49 -11.33 11.32
C ARG A 141 4.34 -9.92 11.86
N TYR A 142 5.34 -9.09 11.58
CA TYR A 142 5.46 -7.72 12.04
C TYR A 142 5.43 -6.79 10.83
N ILE A 143 4.28 -6.20 10.56
CA ILE A 143 4.02 -5.48 9.32
C ILE A 143 4.19 -3.99 9.55
N CYS A 144 5.21 -3.40 8.94
CA CYS A 144 5.40 -1.96 8.89
C CYS A 144 4.70 -1.39 7.66
N VAL A 145 3.80 -0.45 7.87
CA VAL A 145 3.02 0.22 6.82
C VAL A 145 3.47 1.68 6.72
N ASP A 146 3.84 2.10 5.52
CA ASP A 146 4.29 3.47 5.25
C ASP A 146 3.67 4.02 3.95
N ARG A 147 3.68 5.34 3.81
CA ARG A 147 3.13 6.05 2.65
C ARG A 147 4.15 7.01 2.05
N GLN A 148 4.09 7.18 0.73
CA GLN A 148 4.98 8.07 -0.03
C GLN A 148 4.19 8.99 -0.95
N ASN A 149 4.56 10.26 -0.95
CA ASN A 149 4.02 11.27 -1.87
C ASN A 149 4.89 11.29 -3.14
N HIS A 150 4.25 11.16 -4.30
CA HIS A 150 4.86 11.30 -5.61
C HIS A 150 4.27 12.51 -6.33
N ILE A 151 5.09 13.56 -6.49
CA ILE A 151 4.70 14.74 -7.25
C ILE A 151 5.15 14.56 -8.69
N VAL A 152 4.19 14.51 -9.60
CA VAL A 152 4.44 14.44 -11.04
C VAL A 152 4.28 15.83 -11.63
N ASN A 153 5.29 16.27 -12.38
CA ASN A 153 5.31 17.58 -13.02
C ASN A 153 4.14 17.73 -14.00
N TRP A 154 3.67 18.98 -14.13
CA TRP A 154 2.67 19.40 -15.09
C TRP A 154 2.98 18.92 -16.52
N ALA A 155 1.93 18.45 -17.21
CA ALA A 155 2.03 17.93 -18.58
C ALA A 155 1.91 19.02 -19.67
N SER A 156 1.45 20.24 -19.32
CA SER A 156 1.27 21.33 -20.29
C SER A 156 1.67 22.68 -19.72
N ARG A 157 2.23 23.54 -20.57
CA ARG A 157 2.55 24.91 -20.20
C ARG A 157 1.32 25.76 -19.85
N LYS A 158 0.13 25.38 -20.35
CA LYS A 158 -1.15 26.09 -20.11
C LYS A 158 -1.67 25.85 -18.70
N ASP A 159 -1.47 24.66 -18.16
CA ASP A 159 -1.85 24.30 -16.80
C ASP A 159 -0.63 23.74 -16.07
N ARG A 160 -0.03 24.57 -15.21
CA ARG A 160 1.21 24.27 -14.49
C ARG A 160 0.98 23.59 -13.14
N ARG A 161 -0.25 23.16 -12.84
CA ARG A 161 -0.55 22.41 -11.63
C ARG A 161 0.07 21.02 -11.71
N ASN A 162 0.61 20.56 -10.59
CA ASN A 162 1.23 19.24 -10.50
C ASN A 162 0.18 18.18 -10.19
N VAL A 163 0.51 16.92 -10.43
CA VAL A 163 -0.32 15.80 -9.98
C VAL A 163 0.34 15.21 -8.75
N ALA A 164 -0.37 15.22 -7.62
CA ALA A 164 0.09 14.61 -6.38
C ALA A 164 -0.51 13.21 -6.23
N LEU A 165 0.32 12.19 -6.39
CA LEU A 165 -0.04 10.79 -6.19
C LEU A 165 0.49 10.28 -4.85
N GLN A 166 -0.19 9.29 -4.29
CA GLN A 166 0.09 8.66 -3.02
C GLN A 166 0.35 7.18 -3.25
N ALA A 167 1.42 6.66 -2.68
CA ALA A 167 1.72 5.24 -2.67
C ALA A 167 1.71 4.71 -1.24
N ILE A 168 1.08 3.55 -1.03
CA ILE A 168 1.11 2.83 0.25
C ILE A 168 1.90 1.53 0.10
N GLY A 169 2.82 1.29 1.04
CA GLY A 169 3.64 0.10 1.09
C GLY A 169 3.55 -0.62 2.44
N SER A 170 3.67 -1.94 2.40
CA SER A 170 3.76 -2.79 3.61
C SER A 170 4.96 -3.72 3.52
N ALA A 171 5.74 -3.83 4.59
CA ALA A 171 6.89 -4.71 4.68
C ALA A 171 6.91 -5.50 5.99
N ASP A 172 7.40 -6.74 5.96
CA ASP A 172 7.69 -7.51 7.17
C ASP A 172 9.02 -7.04 7.77
N LEU A 173 8.98 -6.65 9.05
CA LEU A 173 10.13 -6.11 9.78
C LEU A 173 11.26 -7.14 9.92
N GLU A 174 10.93 -8.43 10.06
CA GLU A 174 11.92 -9.49 10.27
C GLU A 174 12.57 -9.93 8.96
N SER A 175 11.77 -10.26 7.96
CA SER A 175 12.29 -10.79 6.69
C SER A 175 12.72 -9.71 5.70
N GLY A 176 12.28 -8.47 5.89
CA GLY A 176 12.47 -7.36 4.95
C GLY A 176 11.64 -7.51 3.67
N TYR A 177 10.76 -8.52 3.58
CA TYR A 177 9.91 -8.73 2.42
C TYR A 177 8.85 -7.64 2.30
N VAL A 178 8.67 -7.09 1.10
CA VAL A 178 7.69 -6.05 0.80
C VAL A 178 6.48 -6.69 0.10
N PHE A 179 5.31 -6.61 0.72
CA PHE A 179 4.05 -7.20 0.21
C PHE A 179 3.36 -6.36 -0.87
N GLY A 180 3.93 -5.21 -1.21
CA GLY A 180 3.45 -4.34 -2.27
C GLY A 180 3.79 -2.88 -2.02
N MET A 181 3.81 -2.11 -3.10
CA MET A 181 3.85 -0.65 -3.11
C MET A 181 2.79 -0.19 -4.12
N HIS A 182 1.63 0.23 -3.62
CA HIS A 182 0.44 0.50 -4.44
C HIS A 182 0.23 2.00 -4.58
N LEU A 183 0.42 2.51 -5.80
CA LEU A 183 0.13 3.89 -6.19
C LEU A 183 -1.38 4.06 -6.39
N ASN A 184 -1.95 5.16 -5.90
CA ASN A 184 -3.37 5.51 -6.03
C ASN A 184 -3.71 6.02 -7.45
N PHE A 185 -3.34 5.25 -8.45
CA PHE A 185 -3.52 5.58 -9.86
C PHE A 185 -3.99 4.34 -10.64
N ASP A 186 -4.99 4.55 -11.47
CA ASP A 186 -5.51 3.56 -12.41
C ASP A 186 -5.26 4.04 -13.84
N GLY A 187 -4.34 3.39 -14.54
CA GLY A 187 -3.98 3.72 -15.92
C GLY A 187 -4.91 3.10 -16.97
N GLU A 188 -5.82 2.21 -16.59
CA GLU A 188 -6.75 1.55 -17.53
C GLU A 188 -8.05 2.33 -17.70
N LEU A 189 -8.38 3.23 -16.76
CA LEU A 189 -9.56 4.08 -16.85
C LEU A 189 -9.34 5.29 -17.76
N ASP A 190 -10.38 5.62 -18.51
CA ASP A 190 -10.44 6.83 -19.33
C ASP A 190 -11.34 7.88 -18.65
N PRO A 191 -10.82 9.07 -18.31
CA PRO A 191 -11.62 10.14 -17.73
C PRO A 191 -12.86 10.53 -18.55
N GLU A 192 -12.77 10.51 -19.88
CA GLU A 192 -13.88 10.91 -20.77
C GLU A 192 -15.01 9.87 -20.72
N LEU A 193 -14.66 8.58 -20.83
CA LEU A 193 -15.65 7.49 -20.73
C LEU A 193 -16.33 7.44 -19.37
N VAL A 194 -15.57 7.66 -18.28
CA VAL A 194 -16.14 7.70 -16.93
C VAL A 194 -17.14 8.85 -16.79
N ALA A 195 -16.83 10.04 -17.33
CA ALA A 195 -17.75 11.17 -17.30
C ALA A 195 -19.03 10.88 -18.12
N GLU A 196 -18.91 10.26 -19.29
CA GLU A 196 -20.05 9.84 -20.12
C GLU A 196 -20.94 8.83 -19.39
N ASP A 197 -20.35 7.78 -18.79
CA ASP A 197 -21.10 6.77 -18.06
C ASP A 197 -21.84 7.38 -16.85
N MET A 198 -21.23 8.33 -16.14
CA MET A 198 -21.89 9.01 -15.03
C MET A 198 -23.15 9.81 -15.43
N MET A 199 -23.13 10.42 -16.60
CA MET A 199 -24.31 11.11 -17.14
C MET A 199 -25.35 10.08 -17.60
N ARG A 200 -24.89 9.04 -18.32
CA ARG A 200 -25.75 7.97 -18.86
C ARG A 200 -26.52 7.22 -17.78
N PHE A 201 -25.88 6.91 -16.65
CA PHE A 201 -26.49 6.13 -15.56
C PHE A 201 -27.08 6.98 -14.43
N GLY A 202 -26.96 8.32 -14.50
CA GLY A 202 -27.53 9.23 -13.51
C GLY A 202 -26.72 9.37 -12.21
N ASP A 203 -25.52 8.79 -12.14
CA ASP A 203 -24.65 8.77 -10.96
C ASP A 203 -24.23 10.18 -10.50
N HIS A 204 -24.26 11.17 -11.39
CA HIS A 204 -23.94 12.56 -11.07
C HIS A 204 -24.89 13.20 -10.04
N HIS A 205 -26.09 12.64 -9.84
CA HIS A 205 -27.03 13.05 -8.79
C HIS A 205 -26.78 12.38 -7.44
N LEU A 206 -25.98 11.31 -7.41
CA LEU A 206 -25.71 10.55 -6.20
C LEU A 206 -24.56 11.18 -5.41
N ALA A 207 -24.62 11.05 -4.09
CA ALA A 207 -23.46 11.33 -3.25
C ALA A 207 -22.33 10.34 -3.59
N GLN A 208 -21.08 10.80 -3.49
CA GLN A 208 -19.89 10.08 -3.95
C GLN A 208 -19.87 8.59 -3.55
N PRO A 209 -20.16 8.15 -2.31
CA PRO A 209 -20.07 6.74 -1.94
C PRO A 209 -21.07 5.81 -2.65
N PHE A 210 -22.13 6.36 -3.24
CA PHE A 210 -23.17 5.59 -3.93
C PHE A 210 -22.99 5.58 -5.46
N ARG A 211 -21.96 6.26 -5.99
CA ARG A 211 -21.64 6.27 -7.42
C ARG A 211 -20.94 4.96 -7.82
N ARG A 212 -21.07 4.56 -9.08
CA ARG A 212 -20.32 3.44 -9.66
C ARG A 212 -18.81 3.68 -9.60
N TYR A 213 -18.38 4.87 -10.00
CA TYR A 213 -16.97 5.28 -9.99
C TYR A 213 -16.53 5.96 -8.69
N ALA A 214 -17.10 5.55 -7.55
CA ALA A 214 -16.79 6.14 -6.24
C ALA A 214 -15.31 6.03 -5.82
N ARG A 215 -14.54 5.12 -6.45
CA ARG A 215 -13.12 4.92 -6.14
C ARG A 215 -12.20 5.98 -6.72
N VAL A 216 -12.61 6.71 -7.76
CA VAL A 216 -11.74 7.67 -8.47
C VAL A 216 -12.17 9.12 -8.28
N TRP A 217 -11.19 10.01 -8.33
CA TRP A 217 -11.41 11.45 -8.37
C TRP A 217 -11.93 11.88 -9.73
N LEU A 218 -13.06 12.59 -9.72
CA LEU A 218 -13.51 13.39 -10.85
C LEU A 218 -12.84 14.77 -10.79
N GLU A 219 -12.62 15.38 -11.95
CA GLU A 219 -12.00 16.72 -12.02
C GLU A 219 -12.81 17.75 -11.22
N ARG A 220 -14.14 17.70 -11.32
CA ARG A 220 -15.04 18.57 -10.55
C ARG A 220 -14.90 18.34 -9.04
N ASP A 221 -15.00 17.10 -8.59
CA ASP A 221 -14.91 16.76 -7.16
C ASP A 221 -13.54 17.15 -6.58
N TYR A 222 -12.48 16.98 -7.37
CA TYR A 222 -11.12 17.35 -7.00
C TYR A 222 -10.98 18.87 -6.85
N ALA A 223 -11.52 19.65 -7.80
CA ALA A 223 -11.51 21.11 -7.75
C ALA A 223 -12.36 21.64 -6.57
N GLU A 224 -13.52 21.03 -6.32
CA GLU A 224 -14.35 21.36 -5.15
C GLU A 224 -13.58 21.08 -3.85
N ALA A 225 -12.95 19.91 -3.71
CA ALA A 225 -12.11 19.58 -2.55
C ALA A 225 -10.93 20.56 -2.38
N ALA A 226 -10.25 20.92 -3.47
CA ALA A 226 -9.15 21.88 -3.45
C ALA A 226 -9.57 23.28 -3.00
N SER A 227 -10.76 23.73 -3.44
CA SER A 227 -11.32 25.02 -3.03
C SER A 227 -11.64 25.07 -1.53
N ARG A 228 -12.19 23.97 -0.98
CA ARG A 228 -12.51 23.84 0.45
C ARG A 228 -11.24 23.79 1.31
N ASN A 229 -10.18 23.12 0.86
CA ASN A 229 -8.91 23.08 1.59
C ASN A 229 -8.26 24.46 1.69
N LYS A 230 -8.45 25.33 0.69
CA LYS A 230 -7.97 26.72 0.74
C LYS A 230 -8.64 27.52 1.86
N SER A 231 -9.95 27.36 2.07
CA SER A 231 -10.65 28.01 3.18
C SER A 231 -10.22 27.49 4.56
N ASP A 232 -9.96 26.19 4.67
CA ASP A 232 -9.56 25.56 5.93
C ASP A 232 -8.10 25.87 6.32
N SER A 233 -7.20 25.91 5.35
CA SER A 233 -5.77 26.19 5.59
C SER A 233 -5.50 27.61 6.11
N ALA A 234 -6.29 28.61 5.67
CA ALA A 234 -6.24 29.96 6.21
C ALA A 234 -6.66 30.02 7.69
N ARG A 235 -7.70 29.26 8.07
CA ARG A 235 -8.19 29.12 9.44
C ARG A 235 -7.19 28.35 10.33
N LYS A 236 -6.61 27.25 9.82
CA LYS A 236 -5.63 26.39 10.52
C LYS A 236 -4.28 27.09 10.77
N ARG A 237 -3.84 27.97 9.86
CA ARG A 237 -2.58 28.74 10.02
C ARG A 237 -2.67 29.77 11.15
N ALA A 238 -3.85 30.34 11.39
CA ALA A 238 -4.10 31.24 12.52
C ALA A 238 -4.09 30.50 13.87
N LEU A 239 -4.61 29.26 13.93
CA LEU A 239 -4.59 28.44 15.15
C LEU A 239 -3.18 27.93 15.52
N ARG A 240 -2.36 27.51 14.55
CA ARG A 240 -1.01 26.95 14.82
C ARG A 240 0.01 27.96 15.39
N GLN A 241 -0.21 29.27 15.23
CA GLN A 241 0.69 30.30 15.78
C GLN A 241 0.56 30.48 17.31
N THR A 242 -0.45 29.88 17.96
CA THR A 242 -0.74 30.11 19.40
C THR A 242 -0.24 29.02 20.36
N LYS A 243 0.28 27.88 19.87
CA LYS A 243 0.70 26.73 20.70
C LYS A 243 2.16 26.32 20.44
N LYS A 244 3.13 27.20 20.74
CA LYS A 244 4.55 26.85 20.60
C LYS A 244 5.36 27.17 21.86
N ASP A 245 4.89 26.73 23.02
CA ASP A 245 5.70 26.68 24.25
C ASP A 245 5.31 25.45 25.09
N GLY A 246 6.19 24.44 25.11
CA GLY A 246 6.01 23.24 25.92
C GLY A 246 7.20 22.27 25.83
N LYS A 247 7.60 21.69 26.97
CA LYS A 247 8.81 20.84 27.15
C LYS A 247 8.68 19.38 26.65
N ASP A 248 7.58 19.01 25.99
CA ASP A 248 7.42 17.69 25.35
C ASP A 248 6.90 17.83 23.91
N ALA A 249 7.84 18.13 22.99
CA ALA A 249 7.53 18.43 21.60
C ALA A 249 6.85 17.26 20.86
N LEU A 250 7.18 16.01 21.21
CA LEU A 250 6.65 14.83 20.53
C LEU A 250 5.20 14.53 20.96
N SER A 251 4.90 14.60 22.26
CA SER A 251 3.52 14.47 22.74
C SER A 251 2.63 15.61 22.24
N ALA A 252 3.15 16.84 22.16
CA ALA A 252 2.44 17.97 21.57
C ALA A 252 2.13 17.75 20.08
N GLU A 253 3.05 17.17 19.32
CA GLU A 253 2.84 16.83 17.90
C GLU A 253 1.76 15.75 17.73
N ILE A 254 1.72 14.76 18.62
CA ILE A 254 0.67 13.72 18.63
C ILE A 254 -0.71 14.31 18.89
N VAL A 255 -0.82 15.21 19.89
CA VAL A 255 -2.08 15.94 20.18
C VAL A 255 -2.50 16.74 18.96
N ALA A 256 -1.59 17.52 18.38
CA ALA A 256 -1.87 18.34 17.21
C ALA A 256 -2.33 17.51 16.01
N THR A 257 -1.77 16.31 15.82
CA THR A 257 -2.19 15.38 14.76
C THR A 257 -3.65 14.95 14.95
N TYR A 258 -4.06 14.64 16.18
CA TYR A 258 -5.47 14.34 16.47
C TYR A 258 -6.40 15.54 16.29
N GLU A 259 -6.01 16.73 16.76
CA GLU A 259 -6.79 17.95 16.59
C GLU A 259 -7.03 18.23 15.09
N VAL A 260 -5.98 18.14 14.26
CA VAL A 260 -6.08 18.34 12.81
C VAL A 260 -6.97 17.28 12.15
N ALA A 261 -6.87 16.02 12.56
CA ALA A 261 -7.70 14.95 12.00
C ALA A 261 -9.20 15.15 12.30
N LEU A 262 -9.55 15.68 13.47
CA LEU A 262 -10.93 15.97 13.85
C LEU A 262 -11.55 17.14 13.09
N GLU A 263 -10.73 18.05 12.57
CA GLU A 263 -11.18 19.17 11.74
C GLU A 263 -11.40 18.79 10.27
N ARG A 264 -11.02 17.57 9.84
CA ARG A 264 -11.23 17.13 8.46
C ARG A 264 -12.70 16.73 8.25
N GLU A 265 -13.25 17.10 7.09
CA GLU A 265 -14.59 16.66 6.65
C GLU A 265 -14.65 15.12 6.53
N ASP A 266 -13.65 14.55 5.86
CA ASP A 266 -13.36 13.11 5.90
C ASP A 266 -12.12 12.87 6.74
N ILE A 267 -12.32 12.34 7.95
CA ILE A 267 -11.25 12.02 8.87
C ILE A 267 -10.27 11.00 8.28
N GLU A 268 -10.70 10.13 7.38
CA GLU A 268 -9.86 9.07 6.78
C GLU A 268 -9.00 9.57 5.62
N ALA A 269 -9.33 10.74 5.05
CA ALA A 269 -8.58 11.35 3.96
C ALA A 269 -7.39 12.14 4.51
N SER A 270 -6.19 11.57 4.41
CA SER A 270 -4.99 12.19 4.96
C SER A 270 -4.44 13.31 4.08
N HIS A 271 -4.49 13.09 2.76
CA HIS A 271 -4.06 14.04 1.75
C HIS A 271 -5.29 14.66 1.08
N ALA A 272 -5.46 15.96 1.32
CA ALA A 272 -6.57 16.71 0.77
C ALA A 272 -6.05 17.53 -0.44
N PRO A 273 -6.72 17.50 -1.61
CA PRO A 273 -6.28 18.21 -2.82
C PRO A 273 -5.93 19.68 -2.57
N SER A 274 -4.84 20.18 -3.14
CA SER A 274 -4.48 21.60 -3.06
C SER A 274 -4.83 22.37 -4.33
N ALA A 275 -4.89 23.71 -4.24
CA ALA A 275 -5.16 24.57 -5.40
C ALA A 275 -4.04 24.53 -6.47
N GLU A 276 -2.85 24.06 -6.09
CA GLU A 276 -1.70 23.89 -6.97
C GLU A 276 -1.65 22.49 -7.61
N GLU A 277 -2.62 21.64 -7.27
CA GLU A 277 -2.73 20.28 -7.76
C GLU A 277 -3.87 20.12 -8.77
N THR A 278 -3.75 19.06 -9.57
CA THR A 278 -4.78 18.63 -10.51
C THR A 278 -4.78 17.11 -10.65
N VAL A 279 -5.86 16.56 -11.20
CA VAL A 279 -5.97 15.15 -11.53
C VAL A 279 -5.08 14.79 -12.74
N PRO A 280 -4.68 13.51 -12.89
CA PRO A 280 -3.99 13.03 -14.09
C PRO A 280 -4.77 13.30 -15.37
N ARG A 281 -4.06 13.56 -16.49
CA ARG A 281 -4.67 13.72 -17.82
C ARG A 281 -5.04 12.43 -18.51
N ALA A 282 -4.35 11.35 -18.16
CA ALA A 282 -4.55 10.01 -18.69
C ALA A 282 -4.54 9.06 -17.50
N GLY A 283 -5.42 8.07 -17.52
CA GLY A 283 -5.77 7.34 -16.31
C GLY A 283 -6.56 8.20 -15.34
N MET A 284 -6.91 7.62 -14.21
CA MET A 284 -7.63 8.29 -13.13
C MET A 284 -6.94 8.11 -11.79
N GLN A 285 -7.01 9.13 -10.94
CA GLN A 285 -6.49 9.05 -9.58
C GLN A 285 -7.51 8.38 -8.67
N VAL A 286 -7.08 7.36 -7.93
CA VAL A 286 -7.90 6.68 -6.93
C VAL A 286 -7.85 7.49 -5.62
N HIS A 287 -8.97 7.54 -4.92
CA HIS A 287 -9.03 8.14 -3.59
C HIS A 287 -8.07 7.41 -2.64
N GLU A 288 -7.25 8.18 -1.91
CA GLU A 288 -6.20 7.63 -1.06
C GLU A 288 -6.75 6.63 -0.05
N GLN A 289 -7.85 6.96 0.62
CA GLN A 289 -8.46 6.10 1.62
C GLN A 289 -9.01 4.79 1.04
N VAL A 290 -9.42 4.79 -0.23
CA VAL A 290 -9.82 3.57 -0.94
C VAL A 290 -8.59 2.70 -1.21
N SER A 291 -7.51 3.28 -1.72
CA SER A 291 -6.24 2.55 -1.92
C SER A 291 -5.64 2.04 -0.61
N MET A 292 -5.74 2.79 0.50
CA MET A 292 -5.30 2.34 1.83
C MET A 292 -6.09 1.11 2.30
N ASN A 293 -7.44 1.18 2.24
CA ASN A 293 -8.29 0.05 2.59
C ASN A 293 -8.00 -1.17 1.73
N ALA A 294 -7.93 -0.99 0.40
CA ALA A 294 -7.66 -2.06 -0.54
C ALA A 294 -6.29 -2.72 -0.30
N HIS A 295 -5.23 -1.92 -0.08
CA HIS A 295 -3.90 -2.42 0.22
C HIS A 295 -3.88 -3.27 1.49
N ILE A 296 -4.46 -2.77 2.59
CA ILE A 296 -4.44 -3.50 3.87
C ILE A 296 -5.31 -4.76 3.80
N GLN A 297 -6.43 -4.74 3.08
CA GLN A 297 -7.25 -5.93 2.80
C GLN A 297 -6.44 -6.99 2.03
N LEU A 298 -5.72 -6.58 0.97
CA LEU A 298 -4.86 -7.47 0.20
C LEU A 298 -3.75 -8.09 1.05
N VAL A 299 -2.98 -7.27 1.78
CA VAL A 299 -1.90 -7.74 2.66
C VAL A 299 -2.44 -8.70 3.74
N SER A 300 -3.59 -8.38 4.33
CA SER A 300 -4.21 -9.23 5.35
C SER A 300 -4.67 -10.58 4.78
N ARG A 301 -5.13 -10.62 3.52
CA ARG A 301 -5.47 -11.85 2.81
C ARG A 301 -4.24 -12.67 2.46
N LEU A 302 -3.16 -12.05 1.99
CA LEU A 302 -1.88 -12.74 1.75
C LEU A 302 -1.35 -13.39 3.03
N LEU A 303 -1.57 -12.75 4.18
CA LEU A 303 -1.08 -13.17 5.48
C LEU A 303 -2.12 -13.89 6.35
N TYR A 304 -3.18 -14.43 5.76
CA TYR A 304 -4.27 -15.05 6.53
C TYR A 304 -3.79 -16.24 7.39
N ARG A 305 -2.73 -16.95 6.96
CA ARG A 305 -2.11 -18.05 7.70
C ARG A 305 -1.15 -17.62 8.82
N ALA A 306 -0.87 -16.34 8.97
CA ALA A 306 -0.06 -15.87 10.10
C ALA A 306 -0.85 -16.08 11.40
N LYS A 307 -0.26 -16.79 12.37
CA LYS A 307 -0.85 -17.00 13.70
C LYS A 307 -1.14 -15.69 14.41
N LYS A 308 -0.24 -14.72 14.24
CA LYS A 308 -0.39 -13.38 14.81
C LYS A 308 0.14 -12.30 13.87
N LEU A 309 -0.64 -11.24 13.68
CA LEU A 309 -0.20 -10.05 12.93
C LEU A 309 0.04 -8.89 13.90
N ARG A 310 1.09 -8.11 13.66
CA ARG A 310 1.34 -6.86 14.38
C ARG A 310 1.60 -5.76 13.37
N PHE A 311 0.66 -4.84 13.23
CA PHE A 311 0.80 -3.70 12.32
C PHE A 311 1.47 -2.52 13.04
N PHE A 312 2.44 -1.89 12.41
CA PHE A 312 3.07 -0.64 12.82
C PHE A 312 2.84 0.38 11.72
N MET A 313 2.20 1.49 12.04
CA MET A 313 1.78 2.47 11.05
C MET A 313 1.91 3.89 11.61
N ASP A 314 1.99 4.88 10.73
CA ASP A 314 1.94 6.28 11.14
C ASP A 314 0.59 6.62 11.81
N GLN A 315 0.59 7.68 12.63
CA GLN A 315 -0.60 8.19 13.32
C GLN A 315 -1.59 8.83 12.33
N GLU A 316 -2.32 7.99 11.60
CA GLU A 316 -3.27 8.41 10.56
C GLU A 316 -4.58 7.63 10.66
N SER A 317 -5.70 8.36 10.65
CA SER A 317 -7.04 7.79 10.84
C SER A 317 -7.45 6.86 9.70
N GLY A 318 -7.06 7.17 8.46
CA GLY A 318 -7.34 6.30 7.32
C GLY A 318 -6.66 4.93 7.42
N LEU A 319 -5.43 4.86 7.94
CA LEU A 319 -4.73 3.60 8.19
C LEU A 319 -5.38 2.81 9.33
N ARG A 320 -5.78 3.48 10.41
CA ARG A 320 -6.56 2.84 11.49
C ARG A 320 -7.86 2.26 10.95
N ALA A 321 -8.61 3.02 10.14
CA ALA A 321 -9.86 2.53 9.54
C ALA A 321 -9.61 1.30 8.67
N ALA A 322 -8.59 1.34 7.81
CA ALA A 322 -8.21 0.23 6.94
C ALA A 322 -7.84 -1.04 7.73
N VAL A 323 -7.03 -0.92 8.79
CA VAL A 323 -6.66 -2.05 9.65
C VAL A 323 -7.87 -2.60 10.41
N MET A 324 -8.71 -1.74 10.97
CA MET A 324 -9.92 -2.18 11.68
C MET A 324 -10.91 -2.86 10.73
N ALA A 325 -11.04 -2.40 9.48
CA ALA A 325 -11.89 -3.00 8.47
C ALA A 325 -11.35 -4.38 7.99
N ALA A 326 -10.03 -4.54 7.88
CA ALA A 326 -9.44 -5.79 7.38
C ALA A 326 -9.24 -6.87 8.45
N VAL A 327 -8.84 -6.50 9.68
CA VAL A 327 -8.46 -7.45 10.73
C VAL A 327 -9.14 -7.18 12.08
N GLY A 328 -10.23 -6.40 12.10
CA GLY A 328 -10.96 -6.07 13.34
C GLY A 328 -11.35 -7.29 14.17
N ASP A 329 -11.78 -8.40 13.54
CA ASP A 329 -12.12 -9.63 14.27
C ASP A 329 -10.89 -10.35 14.82
N ARG A 330 -9.75 -10.29 14.12
CA ARG A 330 -8.48 -10.82 14.64
C ARG A 330 -7.97 -10.01 15.84
N ILE A 331 -8.20 -8.69 15.83
CA ILE A 331 -7.89 -7.81 16.96
C ILE A 331 -8.73 -8.21 18.17
N LYS A 332 -10.05 -8.41 18.00
CA LYS A 332 -10.92 -8.92 19.06
C LYS A 332 -10.45 -10.27 19.60
N ALA A 333 -9.98 -11.16 18.71
CA ALA A 333 -9.44 -12.48 19.06
C ALA A 333 -7.99 -12.45 19.58
N ARG A 334 -7.33 -11.29 19.70
CA ARG A 334 -5.92 -11.12 20.10
C ARG A 334 -4.90 -11.81 19.17
N THR A 335 -5.32 -12.18 17.96
CA THR A 335 -4.47 -12.72 16.88
C THR A 335 -4.03 -11.63 15.89
N ALA A 336 -4.39 -10.38 16.13
CA ALA A 336 -3.79 -9.22 15.51
C ALA A 336 -3.65 -8.07 16.52
N ASP A 337 -2.57 -7.29 16.43
CA ASP A 337 -2.38 -6.04 17.16
C ASP A 337 -2.05 -4.93 16.15
N ALA A 338 -2.38 -3.67 16.47
CA ALA A 338 -2.16 -2.52 15.61
C ALA A 338 -1.61 -1.36 16.43
N PHE A 339 -0.47 -0.81 16.00
CA PHE A 339 0.25 0.23 16.72
C PHE A 339 0.44 1.47 15.85
N TYR A 340 0.12 2.64 16.39
CA TYR A 340 0.69 3.89 15.88
C TYR A 340 2.14 4.02 16.33
N VAL A 341 2.99 4.49 15.43
CA VAL A 341 4.37 4.84 15.71
C VAL A 341 4.59 6.29 15.30
N LYS A 342 5.13 7.09 16.21
CA LYS A 342 5.52 8.47 15.96
C LYS A 342 6.99 8.63 16.32
N VAL A 343 7.77 9.15 15.38
CA VAL A 343 9.18 9.48 15.57
C VAL A 343 9.38 10.96 15.28
N MET A 344 10.47 11.54 15.80
CA MET A 344 10.83 12.93 15.50
C MET A 344 11.32 13.05 14.04
N LYS A 345 10.41 13.04 13.04
CA LYS A 345 10.78 13.07 11.62
C LYS A 345 11.43 14.41 11.24
N GLU A 346 10.82 15.53 11.66
CA GLU A 346 11.19 16.90 11.28
C GLU A 346 12.19 17.61 12.23
N SER A 347 12.80 16.89 13.17
CA SER A 347 13.80 17.47 14.06
C SER A 347 15.19 17.58 13.39
N THR A 348 16.01 18.52 13.87
CA THR A 348 17.40 18.66 13.40
C THR A 348 18.22 17.43 13.75
N VAL A 349 19.28 17.16 12.97
CA VAL A 349 20.20 16.06 13.24
C VAL A 349 20.76 16.13 14.67
N ASP A 350 21.06 17.34 15.15
CA ASP A 350 21.57 17.55 16.51
C ASP A 350 20.52 17.21 17.59
N ALA A 351 19.26 17.59 17.39
CA ALA A 351 18.17 17.22 18.29
C ALA A 351 17.97 15.69 18.34
N LYS A 352 18.05 15.00 17.19
CA LYS A 352 17.99 13.53 17.12
C LYS A 352 19.16 12.87 17.85
N ARG A 353 20.38 13.40 17.65
CA ARG A 353 21.59 12.93 18.34
C ARG A 353 21.49 13.12 19.84
N GLN A 354 21.03 14.29 20.29
CA GLN A 354 20.85 14.58 21.71
C GLN A 354 19.83 13.64 22.35
N ALA A 355 18.68 13.43 21.72
CA ALA A 355 17.68 12.50 22.23
C ALA A 355 18.17 11.05 22.27
N THR A 356 18.94 10.64 21.26
CA THR A 356 19.61 9.33 21.22
C THR A 356 20.63 9.21 22.36
N LYS A 357 21.39 10.26 22.65
CA LYS A 357 22.35 10.30 23.75
C LYS A 357 21.67 10.14 25.10
N VAL A 358 20.61 10.92 25.36
CA VAL A 358 19.82 10.83 26.60
C VAL A 358 19.22 9.44 26.79
N ALA A 359 18.69 8.83 25.72
CA ALA A 359 18.15 7.47 25.78
C ALA A 359 19.24 6.42 26.08
N LYS A 360 20.44 6.56 25.49
CA LYS A 360 21.59 5.70 25.80
C LYS A 360 22.05 5.86 27.24
N GLU A 361 22.20 7.09 27.73
CA GLU A 361 22.58 7.37 29.13
C GLU A 361 21.59 6.75 30.11
N ARG A 362 20.28 6.85 29.83
CA ARG A 362 19.23 6.19 30.61
C ARG A 362 19.37 4.66 30.59
N PHE A 363 19.64 4.07 29.42
CA PHE A 363 19.81 2.63 29.27
C PHE A 363 21.02 2.11 30.06
N GLU A 364 22.17 2.76 29.95
CA GLU A 364 23.40 2.38 30.68
C GLU A 364 23.24 2.55 32.21
N SER A 365 22.57 3.61 32.64
CA SER A 365 22.25 3.82 34.06
C SER A 365 21.37 2.69 34.59
N ALA A 366 20.37 2.25 33.82
CA ALA A 366 19.49 1.17 34.22
C ALA A 366 20.21 -0.20 34.23
N LYS A 367 21.13 -0.43 33.29
CA LYS A 367 21.98 -1.63 33.28
C LYS A 367 22.90 -1.70 34.51
N THR A 368 23.37 -0.56 34.99
CA THR A 368 24.18 -0.47 36.22
C THR A 368 23.36 -0.82 37.46
N ALA A 369 22.06 -0.47 37.48
CA ALA A 369 21.14 -0.79 38.58
C ALA A 369 20.70 -2.27 38.61
N TYR A 370 20.76 -2.99 37.49
CA TYR A 370 20.40 -4.40 37.38
C TYR A 370 21.56 -5.24 36.82
N PRO A 371 22.64 -5.44 37.57
CA PRO A 371 23.77 -6.25 37.12
C PRO A 371 23.33 -7.70 36.92
N GLY A 372 23.51 -8.22 35.71
CA GLY A 372 23.22 -9.62 35.35
C GLY A 372 22.12 -9.83 34.31
N LEU A 373 21.36 -8.79 33.95
CA LEU A 373 20.40 -8.87 32.84
C LEU A 373 21.10 -8.69 31.48
N SER A 374 20.66 -9.44 30.48
CA SER A 374 21.04 -9.19 29.09
C SER A 374 20.46 -7.87 28.57
N ASP A 375 21.05 -7.31 27.51
CA ASP A 375 20.54 -6.09 26.88
C ASP A 375 19.08 -6.23 26.43
N HIS A 376 18.66 -7.43 26.01
CA HIS A 376 17.27 -7.70 25.62
C HIS A 376 16.33 -7.68 26.82
N GLU A 377 16.68 -8.36 27.90
CA GLU A 377 15.86 -8.38 29.12
C GLU A 377 15.75 -6.98 29.75
N MET A 378 16.84 -6.21 29.73
CA MET A 378 16.85 -4.82 30.19
C MET A 378 15.93 -3.94 29.35
N LYS A 379 15.95 -4.07 28.02
CA LYS A 379 15.00 -3.38 27.12
C LYS A 379 13.57 -3.74 27.46
N MET A 380 13.27 -5.03 27.65
CA MET A 380 11.94 -5.49 28.00
C MET A 380 11.48 -4.96 29.36
N LEU A 381 12.38 -4.86 30.34
CA LEU A 381 12.08 -4.29 31.65
C LEU A 381 11.72 -2.80 31.54
N LEU A 382 12.55 -2.01 30.84
CA LEU A 382 12.27 -0.59 30.63
C LEU A 382 10.96 -0.36 29.88
N VAL A 383 10.66 -1.19 28.87
CA VAL A 383 9.39 -1.13 28.17
C VAL A 383 8.24 -1.43 29.14
N LYS A 384 8.33 -2.47 29.97
CA LYS A 384 7.30 -2.79 30.98
C LYS A 384 7.08 -1.66 31.98
N GLU A 385 8.13 -0.96 32.40
CA GLU A 385 8.01 0.22 33.26
C GLU A 385 7.29 1.37 32.55
N GLU A 386 7.67 1.68 31.32
CA GLU A 386 7.00 2.69 30.50
C GLU A 386 5.54 2.30 30.20
N MET A 387 5.23 1.01 30.09
CA MET A 387 3.86 0.52 29.92
C MET A 387 2.96 0.85 31.12
N GLN A 388 3.53 0.94 32.33
CA GLN A 388 2.80 1.37 33.52
C GLN A 388 2.57 2.88 33.54
N ARG A 389 3.35 3.66 32.78
CA ARG A 389 3.33 5.13 32.74
C ARG A 389 2.68 5.68 31.46
N MET A 390 1.98 4.84 30.69
CA MET A 390 1.37 5.27 29.43
C MET A 390 0.41 6.45 29.63
N ALA A 391 0.57 7.48 28.79
CA ALA A 391 -0.33 8.62 28.75
C ALA A 391 -1.49 8.35 27.79
N SER A 392 -2.70 8.81 28.13
CA SER A 392 -3.85 8.77 27.21
C SER A 392 -3.90 10.07 26.42
N ILE A 393 -3.87 9.99 25.09
CA ILE A 393 -3.81 11.16 24.21
C ILE A 393 -4.86 11.04 23.09
N GLY A 394 -5.54 12.14 22.79
CA GLY A 394 -6.52 12.25 21.69
C GLY A 394 -7.94 11.82 22.05
N LYS A 395 -8.89 12.07 21.13
CA LYS A 395 -10.33 11.80 21.33
C LYS A 395 -10.65 10.34 21.67
N TRP A 396 -9.87 9.41 21.14
CA TRP A 396 -10.07 7.97 21.35
C TRP A 396 -9.35 7.43 22.58
N ASN A 397 -8.74 8.29 23.40
CA ASN A 397 -7.95 7.92 24.58
C ASN A 397 -6.87 6.86 24.28
N ASP A 398 -6.16 7.08 23.18
CA ASP A 398 -5.09 6.19 22.74
C ASP A 398 -3.95 6.23 23.75
N ARG A 399 -3.49 5.05 24.18
CA ARG A 399 -2.43 4.93 25.20
C ARG A 399 -1.08 4.94 24.54
N TRP A 400 -0.27 5.96 24.82
CA TRP A 400 1.07 6.15 24.27
C TRP A 400 2.13 5.75 25.28
N LEU A 401 3.13 5.03 24.77
CA LEU A 401 4.35 4.63 25.46
C LEU A 401 5.53 5.35 24.82
N SER A 402 6.40 5.93 25.64
CA SER A 402 7.70 6.41 25.18
C SER A 402 8.64 5.23 24.99
N GLN A 403 9.24 5.11 23.81
CA GLN A 403 10.19 4.03 23.56
C GLN A 403 11.48 4.30 24.35
N PRO A 404 11.86 3.41 25.30
CA PRO A 404 12.98 3.68 26.20
C PRO A 404 14.34 3.50 25.53
N THR A 405 14.39 2.84 24.36
CA THR A 405 15.65 2.58 23.63
C THR A 405 15.58 3.01 22.18
N THR A 406 16.66 3.59 21.68
CA THR A 406 16.79 4.05 20.29
C THR A 406 17.61 3.07 19.45
N HIS A 407 17.10 2.63 18.31
CA HIS A 407 17.85 1.89 17.29
C HIS A 407 17.97 2.75 16.03
N TYR A 408 18.94 3.68 16.04
CA TYR A 408 19.23 4.67 14.99
C TYR A 408 18.04 5.58 14.58
N ASP A 409 18.32 6.87 14.40
CA ASP A 409 17.37 7.94 14.01
C ASP A 409 16.33 8.44 15.03
N GLY A 410 16.70 8.48 16.32
CA GLY A 410 16.03 9.31 17.33
C GLY A 410 15.10 8.57 18.29
N THR A 411 14.46 9.33 19.19
CA THR A 411 13.44 8.82 20.12
C THR A 411 12.07 8.78 19.45
N GLY A 412 11.28 7.77 19.78
CA GLY A 412 9.93 7.57 19.25
C GLY A 412 8.92 7.27 20.36
N GLN A 413 7.65 7.51 20.08
CA GLN A 413 6.52 7.08 20.89
C GLN A 413 5.68 6.10 20.08
N ALA A 414 5.08 5.12 20.75
CA ALA A 414 4.19 4.16 20.13
C ALA A 414 2.88 4.06 20.93
N SER A 415 1.76 3.86 20.24
CA SER A 415 0.47 3.62 20.88
C SER A 415 -0.20 2.38 20.34
N LEU A 416 -0.78 1.57 21.23
CA LEU A 416 -1.57 0.41 20.86
C LEU A 416 -3.04 0.83 20.63
N LEU A 417 -3.55 0.62 19.42
CA LEU A 417 -4.88 1.09 18.99
C LEU A 417 -6.04 0.25 19.50
N ALA A 418 -5.76 -0.90 20.12
CA ALA A 418 -6.79 -1.76 20.69
C ALA A 418 -6.26 -2.50 21.92
N HIS A 419 -6.52 -1.94 23.10
CA HIS A 419 -6.42 -2.66 24.35
C HIS A 419 -7.76 -2.56 25.08
N ARG A 420 -8.63 -3.57 24.95
CA ARG A 420 -9.78 -3.72 25.86
C ARG A 420 -9.22 -3.90 27.28
N HIS A 421 -9.74 -3.14 28.25
CA HIS A 421 -9.43 -3.28 29.68
C HIS A 421 -9.24 -4.77 30.07
N GLY A 422 -8.02 -5.15 30.41
CA GLY A 422 -7.70 -6.54 30.71
C GLY A 422 -6.21 -6.79 30.55
N ARG A 423 -5.48 -6.64 31.66
CA ARG A 423 -4.04 -6.87 31.88
C ARG A 423 -3.37 -7.68 30.76
N LEU A 424 -2.33 -7.11 30.15
CA LEU A 424 -1.32 -7.86 29.41
C LEU A 424 -0.73 -8.93 30.35
N ARG A 425 -0.81 -10.19 29.94
CA ARG A 425 0.05 -11.26 30.43
C ARG A 425 1.21 -11.39 29.46
#